data_AF-A0A6N6P6X6-F1
#
_entry.id   AF-A0A6N6P6X6-F1
#
_cell.length_a   1.000
_cell.length_b   1.000
_cell.length_c   1.000
_cell.angle_alpha   90.00
_cell.angle_beta   90.00
_cell.angle_gamma   90.00
#
_symmetry.space_group_name_H-M   'P 1'
#
loop_
_entity.id
_entity.type
_entity.pdbx_description
1 polymer ?
#
loop_
_entity_poly.entity_id
_entity_poly.type
_entity_poly.pdbx_seq_one_letter_code
_entity_poly.pdbx_strand_id
1 'polypeptide(L)'
;MRTTIDLPDPLFREVKTRAAREGMKLRELVICFLEAGIRERGSSPAQAPAPTPTPLPVFRQPNGTVIPARTNAEIFEILDAENSPSDETPSR
;
A
#
# COMPACT_ATOMS: atom_id res chain seq x y z
N MET A 1 20.53 17.77 29.16
CA MET A 1 20.21 17.73 30.61
C MET A 1 19.96 16.28 31.03
N ARG A 2 20.10 15.94 32.32
CA ARG A 2 19.75 14.60 32.85
C ARG A 2 18.33 14.68 33.42
N THR A 3 17.43 13.87 32.88
CA THR A 3 16.03 13.82 33.31
C THR A 3 15.72 12.40 33.77
N THR A 4 15.06 12.27 34.91
CA THR A 4 14.51 11.00 35.40
C THR A 4 13.05 10.95 34.98
N ILE A 5 12.66 9.87 34.31
CA ILE A 5 11.30 9.64 33.83
C ILE A 5 10.83 8.29 34.34
N ASP A 6 9.62 8.22 34.87
CA ASP A 6 9.00 6.97 35.30
C ASP A 6 8.44 6.24 34.08
N LEU A 7 8.99 5.06 33.79
CA LEU A 7 8.47 4.17 32.75
C LEU A 7 7.92 2.91 33.39
N PRO A 8 6.70 2.47 33.03
CA PRO A 8 6.20 1.18 33.43
C PRO A 8 7.15 0.05 33.00
N ASP A 9 7.38 -0.93 33.87
CA ASP A 9 8.16 -2.14 33.60
C ASP A 9 7.92 -2.79 32.22
N PRO A 10 6.67 -3.03 31.76
CA PRO A 10 6.45 -3.64 30.46
C PRO A 10 7.00 -2.78 29.31
N LEU A 11 6.81 -1.46 29.38
CA LEU A 11 7.31 -0.52 28.38
C LEU A 11 8.83 -0.48 28.37
N PHE A 12 9.45 -0.45 29.55
CA PHE A 12 10.91 -0.45 29.67
C PHE A 12 11.54 -1.70 29.04
N ARG A 13 10.92 -2.89 29.23
CA ARG A 13 11.38 -4.14 28.61
C ARG A 13 11.32 -4.07 27.09
N GLU A 14 10.22 -3.57 26.53
CA GLU A 14 10.06 -3.43 25.08
C GLU A 14 11.09 -2.48 24.47
N VAL A 15 11.27 -1.30 25.06
CA VAL A 15 12.26 -0.31 24.61
C VAL A 15 13.67 -0.90 24.66
N LYS A 16 13.99 -1.69 25.70
CA LYS A 16 15.28 -2.37 25.82
C LYS A 16 15.49 -3.45 24.75
N THR A 17 14.47 -4.27 24.48
CA THR A 17 14.52 -5.26 23.40
C THR A 17 14.71 -4.59 22.05
N ARG A 18 14.03 -3.47 21.81
CA ARG A 18 14.12 -2.71 20.57
C ARG A 18 15.50 -2.07 20.39
N ALA A 19 16.06 -1.48 21.45
CA ALA A 19 17.43 -0.95 21.43
C ALA A 19 18.46 -2.03 21.08
N ALA A 20 18.32 -3.23 21.64
CA ALA A 20 19.19 -4.36 21.33
C ALA A 20 19.05 -4.82 19.87
N ARG A 21 17.82 -4.85 19.34
CA ARG A 21 17.55 -5.22 17.93
C ARG A 21 18.11 -4.21 16.94
N GLU A 22 18.02 -2.92 17.25
CA GLU A 22 18.48 -1.83 16.39
C GLU A 22 19.97 -1.51 16.58
N GLY A 23 20.64 -2.16 17.54
CA GLY A 23 22.06 -1.91 17.84
C GLY A 23 22.33 -0.53 18.43
N MET A 24 21.31 0.12 19.00
CA MET A 24 21.37 1.48 19.52
C MET A 24 21.45 1.49 21.04
N LYS A 25 22.00 2.56 21.62
CA LYS A 25 21.93 2.75 23.07
C LYS A 25 20.49 3.10 23.47
N LEU A 26 20.05 2.59 24.62
CA LEU A 26 18.72 2.86 25.16
C LEU A 26 18.40 4.37 25.21
N ARG A 27 19.38 5.18 25.61
CA ARG A 27 19.25 6.64 25.66
C ARG A 27 18.98 7.26 24.29
N GLU A 28 19.68 6.82 23.26
CA GLU A 28 19.55 7.34 21.90
C GLU A 28 18.17 7.01 21.35
N LEU A 29 17.74 5.75 21.52
CA LEU A 29 16.41 5.30 21.12
C LEU A 29 15.29 6.12 21.79
N VAL A 30 15.40 6.36 23.10
CA VAL A 30 14.42 7.17 23.85
C VAL A 30 14.38 8.62 23.35
N ILE A 31 15.53 9.20 23.01
CA ILE A 31 15.59 10.56 22.43
C ILE A 31 14.87 10.56 21.06
N CYS A 32 15.17 9.60 20.18
CA CYS A 32 14.52 9.50 18.88
C CYS A 32 13.00 9.35 18.98
N PHE A 33 12.50 8.53 19.92
CA PHE A 33 11.05 8.40 20.14
C PHE A 33 10.43 9.69 20.68
N LEU A 34 11.13 10.41 21.56
CA LEU A 34 10.63 11.68 22.08
C LEU A 34 10.58 12.74 20.98
N GLU A 35 11.62 12.84 20.15
CA GLU A 35 11.66 13.74 18.98
C GLU A 35 10.54 13.42 17.98
N ALA A 36 10.36 12.13 17.66
CA ALA A 36 9.29 11.67 16.78
C ALA A 36 7.91 11.99 17.35
N GLY A 37 7.68 11.69 18.64
CA GLY A 37 6.39 11.95 19.30
C GLY A 37 6.05 13.43 19.42
N ILE A 38 7.05 14.30 19.61
CA ILE A 38 6.85 15.76 19.61
C ILE A 38 6.54 16.26 18.19
N ARG A 39 7.26 15.77 17.18
CA ARG A 39 7.00 16.14 15.77
C ARG A 39 5.63 15.66 15.29
N GLU A 40 5.25 14.45 15.66
CA GLU A 40 3.95 13.85 15.32
C GLU A 40 2.78 14.55 15.99
N ARG A 41 2.94 15.04 17.24
CA ARG A 41 1.91 15.87 17.91
C ARG A 41 1.89 17.33 17.44
N GLY A 42 3.03 17.85 16.98
CA GLY A 42 3.15 19.20 16.43
C GLY A 42 2.52 19.33 15.04
N SER A 43 2.52 18.24 14.27
CA SER A 43 1.47 18.03 13.29
C SER A 43 0.18 17.75 14.07
N SER A 44 -0.81 18.65 14.03
CA SER A 44 -2.19 18.13 14.10
C SER A 44 -2.28 16.96 13.12
N PRO A 45 -3.18 15.98 13.30
CA PRO A 45 -3.56 15.13 12.19
C PRO A 45 -4.21 16.06 11.17
N ALA A 46 -3.38 16.73 10.37
CA ALA A 46 -3.70 17.29 9.09
C ALA A 46 -4.08 16.03 8.34
N GLN A 47 -5.38 15.73 8.44
CA GLN A 47 -6.18 14.91 7.58
C GLN A 47 -5.27 14.39 6.47
N ALA A 48 -4.70 13.19 6.69
CA ALA A 48 -3.79 12.59 5.72
C ALA A 48 -4.46 12.82 4.37
N PRO A 49 -3.80 13.50 3.41
CA PRO A 49 -4.46 13.90 2.18
C PRO A 49 -5.14 12.65 1.66
N ALA A 50 -6.47 12.72 1.51
CA ALA A 50 -7.25 11.58 1.07
C ALA A 50 -6.51 10.97 -0.12
N PRO A 51 -6.24 9.65 -0.12
CA PRO A 51 -5.41 9.04 -1.14
C PRO A 51 -5.94 9.50 -2.50
N THR A 52 -5.15 10.31 -3.19
CA THR A 52 -5.53 10.78 -4.52
C THR A 52 -5.70 9.52 -5.36
N PRO A 53 -6.86 9.28 -5.98
CA PRO A 53 -7.07 8.09 -6.77
C PRO A 53 -5.99 8.07 -7.84
N THR A 54 -5.06 7.13 -7.72
CA THR A 54 -4.10 6.87 -8.79
C THR A 54 -4.90 6.32 -9.96
N PRO A 55 -4.78 6.89 -11.17
CA PRO A 55 -5.49 6.35 -12.31
C PRO A 55 -5.06 4.89 -12.52
N LEU A 56 -6.03 4.02 -12.78
CA LEU A 56 -5.75 2.62 -13.08
C LEU A 56 -4.82 2.53 -14.30
N PRO A 57 -3.88 1.58 -14.34
CA PRO A 57 -3.03 1.37 -15.50
C PRO A 57 -3.89 1.04 -16.73
N VAL A 58 -3.64 1.74 -17.84
CA VAL A 58 -4.36 1.56 -19.10
C VAL A 58 -3.53 0.68 -20.04
N PHE A 59 -4.09 -0.46 -20.45
CA PHE A 59 -3.46 -1.35 -21.42
C PHE A 59 -3.51 -0.76 -22.84
N ARG A 60 -2.41 -0.91 -23.57
CA ARG A 60 -2.25 -0.42 -24.95
C ARG A 60 -1.87 -1.59 -25.86
N GLN A 61 -2.40 -1.57 -27.08
CA GLN A 61 -1.98 -2.48 -28.15
C GLN A 61 -0.56 -2.14 -28.63
N PRO A 62 0.14 -3.08 -29.31
CA PRO A 62 1.46 -2.84 -29.89
C PRO A 62 1.51 -1.66 -30.87
N ASN A 63 0.39 -1.34 -31.52
CA ASN A 63 0.22 -0.19 -32.43
C ASN A 63 -0.01 1.16 -31.69
N GLY A 64 0.03 1.16 -30.35
CA GLY A 64 -0.19 2.36 -29.53
C GLY A 64 -1.65 2.68 -29.21
N THR A 65 -2.62 1.93 -29.75
CA THR A 65 -4.05 2.17 -29.52
C THR A 65 -4.44 1.73 -28.11
N VAL A 66 -5.18 2.58 -27.40
CA VAL A 66 -5.73 2.27 -26.08
C VAL A 66 -6.85 1.23 -26.21
N ILE A 67 -6.82 0.19 -25.38
CA ILE A 67 -7.91 -0.78 -25.32
C ILE A 67 -9.14 -0.09 -24.68
N PRO A 68 -10.29 -0.01 -25.37
CA PRO A 68 -11.46 0.67 -24.83
C PRO A 68 -12.01 -0.06 -23.60
N ALA A 69 -12.50 0.70 -22.61
CA ALA A 69 -13.24 0.13 -21.50
C ALA A 69 -14.55 -0.50 -22.02
N ARG A 70 -14.86 -1.71 -21.55
CA ARG A 70 -16.08 -2.46 -21.88
C ARG A 70 -16.83 -2.79 -20.60
N THR A 71 -18.15 -2.84 -20.69
CA THR A 71 -19.00 -3.38 -19.63
C THR A 71 -18.89 -4.90 -19.60
N ASN A 72 -19.22 -5.52 -18.46
CA ASN A 72 -19.23 -6.98 -18.36
C ASN A 72 -20.13 -7.63 -19.42
N ALA A 73 -21.28 -7.03 -19.74
CA ALA A 73 -22.19 -7.52 -20.78
C ALA A 73 -21.51 -7.57 -22.16
N GLU A 74 -20.86 -6.48 -22.58
CA GLU A 74 -20.13 -6.44 -23.86
C GLU A 74 -18.97 -7.44 -23.90
N ILE A 75 -18.29 -7.70 -22.77
CA ILE A 75 -17.22 -8.70 -22.70
C ILE A 75 -17.78 -10.10 -22.95
N PHE A 76 -18.92 -10.43 -22.34
CA PHE A 76 -19.56 -11.73 -22.54
C PHE A 76 -20.05 -11.92 -23.98
N GLU A 77 -20.57 -10.88 -24.62
CA GLU A 77 -20.97 -10.95 -26.04
C GLU A 77 -19.79 -11.27 -26.96
N ILE A 78 -18.60 -10.70 -26.71
CA ILE A 78 -17.39 -10.99 -27.49
C ILE A 78 -16.95 -12.44 -27.28
N LEU A 79 -16.96 -12.92 -26.03
CA LEU A 79 -16.57 -14.29 -25.69
C LEU A 79 -17.52 -15.33 -26.30
N ASP A 80 -18.82 -15.06 -26.28
CA ASP A 80 -19.85 -15.93 -26.89
C ASP A 80 -19.72 -15.94 -28.42
N ALA A 81 -19.40 -14.81 -29.04
CA ALA A 81 -19.15 -14.72 -30.48
C ALA A 81 -17.90 -15.51 -30.92
N GLU A 82 -16.82 -15.53 -30.12
CA GLU A 82 -15.63 -16.34 -30.37
C GLU A 82 -15.84 -17.84 -30.13
N ASN A 83 -16.72 -18.20 -29.18
CA ASN A 83 -17.05 -19.59 -28.85
C ASN A 83 -18.15 -20.20 -29.74
N SER A 84 -18.67 -19.44 -30.70
CA SER A 84 -19.64 -19.95 -31.66
C SER A 84 -18.93 -20.89 -32.65
N PRO A 85 -19.35 -22.17 -32.77
CA PRO A 85 -18.70 -23.14 -33.66
C PRO A 85 -18.91 -22.70 -35.12
N SER A 86 -17.91 -22.04 -35.68
CA SER A 86 -17.87 -21.78 -37.13
C SER A 86 -17.56 -23.09 -37.83
N ASP A 87 -18.61 -23.69 -38.39
CA ASP A 87 -18.63 -24.69 -39.45
C ASP A 87 -17.80 -25.97 -39.21
N GLU A 88 -18.51 -26.94 -38.66
CA GLU A 88 -18.42 -28.36 -39.01
C GLU A 88 -18.40 -28.51 -40.54
N THR A 89 -17.22 -28.70 -41.15
CA THR A 89 -17.12 -29.07 -42.57
C THR A 89 -17.77 -30.44 -42.78
N PRO A 90 -18.88 -30.58 -43.53
CA PRO A 90 -19.45 -31.88 -43.78
C PRO A 90 -18.58 -32.58 -44.83
N SER A 91 -17.99 -33.72 -44.42
CA SER A 91 -17.32 -34.67 -45.31
C SER A 91 -18.21 -35.05 -46.49
N ARG A 92 -17.61 -35.13 -47.69
CA ARG A 92 -18.08 -35.96 -48.79
C ARG A 92 -16.91 -36.70 -49.41
#